data_AF-A0AA37KHW6-F1
#
_entry.id   AF-A0AA37KHW6-F1
#
_cell.length_a   1.000
_cell.length_b   1.000
_cell.length_c   1.000
_cell.angle_alpha   90.00
_cell.angle_beta   90.00
_cell.angle_gamma   90.00
#
_symmetry.space_group_name_H-M   'P 1'
#
loop_
_entity.id
_entity.type
_entity.pdbx_description
1 polymer ?
#
loop_
_entity_poly.entity_id
_entity_poly.type
_entity_poly.pdbx_seq_one_letter_code
_entity_poly.pdbx_strand_id
1 'polypeptide(L)'
;MKGIRLFWNMVDRRGRKDLYEAWNRVIHRMGLRLLSSRVPNTLRYTREADPVRKGVFRSTLFPPDSRQEKDSGLPELVEEICRAIGLEEPAAGRADDKIQTP
;
A
#
# COMPACT_ATOMS: atom_id res chain seq x y z
N MET A 1 5.71 0.92 -22.39
CA MET A 1 5.10 1.46 -21.15
C MET A 1 3.86 0.64 -20.80
N LYS A 2 3.64 0.27 -19.52
CA LYS A 2 2.53 -0.62 -19.09
C LYS A 2 1.19 0.10 -18.82
N GLY A 3 1.04 1.34 -19.30
CA GLY A 3 -0.18 2.17 -19.21
C GLY A 3 -0.28 3.02 -17.94
N ILE A 4 -1.29 3.91 -17.90
CA ILE A 4 -1.62 4.76 -16.74
C ILE A 4 -2.64 4.01 -15.87
N ARG A 5 -2.44 4.07 -14.55
CA ARG A 5 -3.35 3.52 -13.54
C ARG A 5 -3.53 4.54 -12.42
N LEU A 6 -4.76 4.78 -12.04
CA LEU A 6 -5.14 5.65 -10.93
C LEU A 6 -5.22 4.84 -9.64
N PHE A 7 -5.11 5.49 -8.49
CA PHE A 7 -5.38 4.91 -7.18
C PHE A 7 -5.96 5.99 -6.26
N TRP A 8 -6.62 5.57 -5.18
CA TRP A 8 -7.16 6.51 -4.20
C TRP A 8 -6.13 6.84 -3.13
N ASN A 9 -5.82 8.13 -2.97
CA ASN A 9 -4.96 8.65 -1.91
C ASN A 9 -5.75 9.50 -0.92
N MET A 10 -5.25 9.64 0.31
CA MET A 10 -5.84 10.43 1.39
C MET A 10 -7.31 10.08 1.66
N VAL A 11 -7.64 8.79 1.54
CA VAL A 11 -9.01 8.30 1.72
C VAL A 11 -9.42 8.46 3.18
N ASP A 12 -10.46 9.23 3.41
CA ASP A 12 -11.11 9.26 4.72
C ASP A 12 -11.98 8.01 4.89
N ARG A 13 -11.61 7.13 5.84
CA ARG A 13 -12.39 5.93 6.20
C ARG A 13 -13.76 6.28 6.79
N ARG A 14 -13.94 7.50 7.30
CA ARG A 14 -15.23 8.03 7.82
C ARG A 14 -16.05 8.73 6.74
N GLY A 15 -15.45 8.91 5.55
CA GLY A 15 -16.07 9.62 4.45
C GLY A 15 -17.25 8.88 3.83
N ARG A 16 -17.99 9.63 3.02
CA ARG A 16 -19.15 9.18 2.26
C ARG A 16 -18.78 8.16 1.18
N LYS A 17 -19.08 6.87 1.43
CA LYS A 17 -18.80 5.74 0.51
C LYS A 17 -19.41 5.96 -0.88
N ASP A 18 -20.58 6.55 -0.95
CA ASP A 18 -21.31 6.92 -2.17
C ASP A 18 -20.50 7.84 -3.10
N LEU A 19 -19.71 8.76 -2.55
CA LEU A 19 -18.88 9.67 -3.34
C LEU A 19 -17.77 8.90 -4.07
N TYR A 20 -17.05 8.02 -3.37
CA TYR A 20 -16.02 7.20 -4.00
C TYR A 20 -16.61 6.30 -5.07
N GLU A 21 -17.79 5.70 -4.85
CA GLU A 21 -18.45 4.89 -5.87
C GLU A 21 -18.91 5.69 -7.09
N ALA A 22 -19.38 6.93 -6.89
CA ALA A 22 -19.73 7.81 -8.00
C ALA A 22 -18.51 8.13 -8.87
N TRP A 23 -17.38 8.48 -8.24
CA TRP A 23 -16.14 8.73 -8.96
C TRP A 23 -15.57 7.48 -9.63
N ASN A 24 -15.64 6.32 -8.97
CA ASN A 24 -15.26 5.05 -9.59
C ASN A 24 -16.02 4.87 -10.92
N ARG A 25 -17.35 5.05 -10.93
CA ARG A 25 -18.14 4.95 -12.17
C ARG A 25 -17.70 5.94 -13.25
N VAL A 26 -17.37 7.17 -12.89
CA VAL A 26 -16.87 8.18 -13.84
C VAL A 26 -15.53 7.74 -14.44
N ILE A 27 -14.58 7.33 -13.62
CA ILE A 27 -13.24 6.86 -14.03
C ILE A 27 -13.35 5.68 -14.99
N HIS A 28 -14.19 4.70 -14.67
CA HIS A 28 -14.40 3.52 -15.53
C HIS A 28 -15.06 3.91 -16.87
N ARG A 29 -16.03 4.84 -16.87
CA ARG A 29 -16.64 5.35 -18.11
C ARG A 29 -15.65 6.10 -18.99
N MET A 30 -14.61 6.70 -18.41
CA MET A 30 -13.51 7.34 -19.14
C MET A 30 -12.48 6.33 -19.68
N GLY A 31 -12.65 5.02 -19.44
CA GLY A 31 -11.71 3.98 -19.87
C GLY A 31 -10.40 3.96 -19.09
N LEU A 32 -10.32 4.67 -17.96
CA LEU A 32 -9.13 4.72 -17.11
C LEU A 32 -9.13 3.55 -16.13
N ARG A 33 -7.95 2.95 -15.94
CA ARG A 33 -7.77 1.83 -15.00
C ARG A 33 -7.57 2.39 -13.60
N LEU A 34 -8.32 1.85 -12.64
CA LEU A 34 -8.25 2.21 -11.23
C LEU A 34 -7.80 0.99 -10.42
N LEU A 35 -6.79 1.18 -9.59
CA LEU A 35 -6.31 0.21 -8.62
C LEU A 35 -7.31 0.05 -7.47
N SER A 36 -7.38 -1.15 -6.93
CA SER A 36 -8.25 -1.51 -5.81
C SER A 36 -7.71 -1.04 -4.46
N SER A 37 -6.39 -0.95 -4.33
CA SER A 37 -5.69 -0.42 -3.16
C SER A 37 -6.05 1.05 -2.88
N ARG A 38 -6.06 1.40 -1.58
CA ARG A 38 -6.40 2.74 -1.11
C ARG A 38 -5.46 3.16 0.00
N VAL A 39 -4.87 4.35 -0.12
CA VAL A 39 -4.04 4.95 0.93
C VAL A 39 -4.94 5.83 1.80
N PRO A 40 -5.11 5.54 3.10
CA PRO A 40 -5.95 6.32 3.98
C PRO A 40 -5.28 7.64 4.36
N ASN A 41 -6.10 8.64 4.69
CA ASN A 41 -5.61 9.86 5.31
C ASN A 41 -5.11 9.55 6.74
N THR A 42 -3.81 9.68 6.97
CA THR A 42 -3.20 9.44 8.28
C THR A 42 -2.03 10.36 8.54
N LEU A 43 -1.89 10.80 9.79
CA LEU A 43 -0.79 11.65 10.24
C LEU A 43 0.56 10.89 10.27
N ARG A 44 0.56 9.57 10.10
CA ARG A 44 1.79 8.75 10.03
C ARG A 44 2.72 9.22 8.91
N TYR A 45 2.17 9.69 7.79
CA TYR A 45 2.97 10.23 6.68
C TYR A 45 3.60 11.60 6.98
N THR A 46 3.15 12.31 8.02
CA THR A 46 3.62 13.66 8.34
C THR A 46 4.64 13.67 9.47
N ARG A 47 4.68 12.61 10.30
CA ARG A 47 5.65 12.49 11.38
C ARG A 47 6.92 11.83 10.86
N GLU A 48 8.02 12.57 10.91
CA GLU A 48 9.37 12.02 10.78
C GLU A 48 9.73 11.22 12.04
N ALA A 49 10.86 10.51 11.99
CA ALA A 49 11.32 9.64 13.09
C ALA A 49 11.26 10.37 14.44
N ASP A 50 10.41 9.89 15.36
CA ASP A 50 10.24 10.48 16.69
C ASP A 50 11.43 10.05 17.55
N PRO A 51 12.29 10.98 18.02
CA PRO A 51 13.50 10.64 18.76
C PRO A 51 13.21 10.01 20.13
N VAL A 52 11.97 10.07 20.63
CA VAL A 52 11.63 9.62 21.99
C VAL A 52 11.11 8.19 22.02
N ARG A 53 10.20 7.75 21.12
CA ARG A 53 9.70 6.35 21.16
C ARG A 53 8.70 5.88 20.09
N LYS A 54 8.78 6.27 18.83
CA LYS A 54 7.87 5.72 17.79
C LYS A 54 8.67 5.35 16.57
N GLY A 55 8.56 4.08 16.18
CA GLY A 55 9.26 3.52 15.03
C GLY A 55 9.10 4.38 13.78
N VAL A 56 10.01 4.16 12.84
CA VAL A 56 10.13 4.98 11.64
C VAL A 56 9.08 4.54 10.62
N PHE A 57 8.33 5.44 10.00
CA PHE A 57 7.41 5.06 8.90
C PHE A 57 7.90 5.53 7.53
N ARG A 58 8.48 6.73 7.47
CA ARG A 58 9.10 7.28 6.27
C ARG A 58 10.59 7.49 6.52
N SER A 59 11.44 6.71 5.86
CA SER A 59 12.88 6.92 5.85
C SER A 59 13.51 6.32 4.61
N THR A 60 14.60 6.93 4.15
CA THR A 60 15.48 6.37 3.11
C THR A 60 16.57 5.47 3.72
N LEU A 61 16.78 5.55 5.04
CA LEU A 61 17.85 4.86 5.76
C LEU A 61 17.36 3.64 6.56
N PHE A 62 16.10 3.66 7.01
CA PHE A 62 15.53 2.62 7.87
C PHE A 62 14.24 2.07 7.27
N PRO A 63 13.98 0.75 7.40
CA PRO A 63 12.71 0.19 6.99
C PRO A 63 11.55 0.75 7.83
N PRO A 64 10.32 0.74 7.29
CA PRO A 64 9.14 1.12 8.06
C PRO A 64 8.90 0.16 9.23
N ASP A 65 8.43 0.69 10.36
CA ASP A 65 7.95 -0.08 11.50
C ASP A 65 6.69 -0.84 11.09
N SER A 66 6.72 -2.16 11.25
CA SER A 66 5.64 -3.07 10.83
C SER A 66 4.28 -2.75 11.46
N ARG A 67 4.26 -2.15 12.66
CA ARG A 67 3.02 -1.70 13.31
C ARG A 67 2.45 -0.45 12.65
N GLN A 68 3.31 0.40 12.11
CA GLN A 68 2.89 1.62 11.40
C GLN A 68 2.52 1.36 9.94
N GLU A 69 3.16 0.35 9.34
CA GLU A 69 2.85 -0.18 8.01
C GLU A 69 1.47 -0.82 7.94
N LYS A 70 1.05 -1.50 9.02
CA LYS A 70 -0.31 -2.03 9.13
C LYS A 70 -1.36 -0.92 8.96
N ASP A 71 -2.38 -1.20 8.15
CA ASP A 71 -3.45 -0.27 7.80
C ASP A 71 -2.99 0.99 7.05
N SER A 72 -1.75 1.03 6.53
CA SER A 72 -1.28 2.15 5.70
C SER A 72 -1.75 2.07 4.25
N GLY A 73 -2.18 0.90 3.78
CA GLY A 73 -2.54 0.69 2.37
C GLY A 73 -1.35 0.65 1.41
N LEU A 74 -0.12 0.86 1.89
CA LEU A 74 1.10 0.81 1.06
C LEU A 74 1.47 -0.61 0.64
N PRO A 75 1.47 -1.63 1.52
CA PRO A 75 1.79 -2.99 1.10
C PRO A 75 0.88 -3.47 -0.03
N GLU A 76 -0.43 -3.21 0.09
CA GLU A 76 -1.44 -3.58 -0.90
C GLU A 76 -1.23 -2.81 -2.22
N LEU A 77 -0.90 -1.51 -2.14
CA LEU A 77 -0.59 -0.69 -3.31
C LEU A 77 0.67 -1.18 -4.03
N VAL A 78 1.74 -1.50 -3.28
CA VAL A 78 3.00 -1.99 -3.84
C VAL A 78 2.79 -3.34 -4.50
N GLU A 79 2.09 -4.27 -3.84
CA GLU A 79 1.76 -5.58 -4.40
C GLU A 79 0.96 -5.44 -5.71
N GLU A 80 -0.07 -4.59 -5.71
CA GLU A 80 -0.91 -4.38 -6.89
C GLU A 80 -0.15 -3.70 -8.03
N ILE A 81 0.76 -2.76 -7.72
CA ILE A 81 1.67 -2.17 -8.71
C ILE A 81 2.55 -3.26 -9.29
N CYS A 82 3.25 -4.05 -8.46
CA CYS A 82 4.14 -5.12 -8.89
C CYS A 82 3.41 -6.11 -9.81
N ARG A 83 2.21 -6.55 -9.45
CA ARG A 83 1.35 -7.37 -10.30
C ARG A 83 1.02 -6.68 -11.62
N ALA A 84 0.58 -5.42 -11.56
CA ALA A 84 0.20 -4.65 -12.74
C ALA A 84 1.38 -4.32 -13.66
N ILE A 85 2.60 -4.35 -13.15
CA ILE A 85 3.84 -4.24 -13.91
C ILE A 85 4.59 -5.57 -14.06
N GLY A 86 3.96 -6.72 -13.81
CA GLY A 86 4.53 -8.05 -14.02
C GLY A 86 5.90 -8.25 -13.37
N LEU A 87 6.07 -7.73 -12.15
CA LEU A 87 7.27 -7.92 -11.32
C LEU A 87 7.08 -9.02 -10.25
N GLU A 88 5.99 -9.78 -10.29
CA GLU A 88 5.84 -10.92 -9.38
C GLU A 88 6.91 -11.97 -9.70
N GLU A 89 7.83 -12.19 -8.75
CA GLU A 89 8.64 -13.40 -8.75
C GLU A 89 7.71 -14.61 -8.51
N PRO A 90 7.88 -15.71 -9.26
CA PRO A 90 7.17 -16.94 -8.95
C PRO A 90 7.55 -17.35 -7.54
N ALA A 91 6.55 -17.47 -6.66
CA ALA A 91 6.71 -17.77 -5.24
C ALA A 91 7.80 -18.83 -4.99
N ALA A 92 9.01 -18.40 -4.67
CA ALA A 92 10.05 -19.28 -4.19
C ALA A 92 9.58 -19.78 -2.83
N GLY A 93 9.55 -21.10 -2.69
CA GLY A 93 8.87 -21.80 -1.61
C GLY A 93 9.20 -21.25 -0.23
N ARG A 94 8.17 -21.11 0.60
CA ARG A 94 8.31 -21.35 2.04
C ARG A 94 8.87 -22.76 2.22
N ALA A 95 10.19 -22.88 2.21
CA ALA A 95 10.88 -24.01 2.80
C ALA A 95 11.02 -23.68 4.29
N ASP A 96 10.27 -24.40 5.10
CA ASP A 96 10.42 -24.42 6.54
C ASP A 96 11.86 -24.83 6.86
N ASP A 97 12.66 -23.90 7.38
CA ASP A 97 13.95 -24.23 8.00
C ASP A 97 13.65 -24.97 9.31
N LYS A 98 13.64 -26.30 9.19
CA LYS A 98 13.84 -27.23 10.30
C LYS A 98 15.20 -26.93 10.93
N ILE A 99 15.20 -26.14 12.01
CA ILE A 99 16.32 -26.16 12.94
C ILE A 99 16.15 -27.40 13.81
N GLN A 100 16.72 -28.50 13.33
CA GLN A 100 17.13 -29.61 14.19
C GLN A 100 18.51 -29.25 14.75
N THR A 101 18.64 -29.21 16.08
CA THR A 101 19.94 -29.26 16.76
C THR A 101 19.75 -29.78 18.19
N PRO A 102 20.72 -30.48 18.79
CA PRO A 102 21.82 -31.28 18.22
C PRO A 102 21.47 -32.78 18.17
#